data_AF-A0A0R2NQE2-F1
#
_entry.id   AF-A0A0R2NQE2-F1
#
_cell.length_a   1.000
_cell.length_b   1.000
_cell.length_c   1.000
_cell.angle_alpha   90.00
_cell.angle_beta   90.00
_cell.angle_gamma   90.00
#
_symmetry.space_group_name_H-M   'P 1'
#
loop_
_entity.id
_entity.type
_entity.pdbx_description
1 polymer ?
#
loop_
_entity_poly.entity_id
_entity_poly.type
_entity_poly.pdbx_seq_one_letter_code
_entity_poly.pdbx_strand_id
1 'polypeptide(L)'
;MQRQRWQRGEFEVTRNYMAENGDIGKFFSNFLVRRVMIDHTFIFPKMIWIFASIVLLFFRYSPVILGLSYVIIYGLYVLVSALNYYCVQLLLREFPTEKHFYSTVWWTIFTMPLYNFWVSWIRLIGIINAMTGPGKWNALPFFKELKLAGRIIKGDWHQLRHHERKEP
;
A
#
# COMPACT_ATOMS: atom_id res chain seq x y z
N MET A 1 -4.59 -13.41 -1.12
CA MET A 1 -3.32 -13.54 -1.86
C MET A 1 -3.17 -12.60 -3.05
N GLN A 2 -4.23 -12.31 -3.83
CA GLN A 2 -4.16 -11.38 -4.97
C GLN A 2 -3.63 -9.98 -4.57
N ARG A 3 -4.20 -9.36 -3.53
CA ARG A 3 -3.86 -7.99 -3.09
C ARG A 3 -2.40 -7.79 -2.65
N GLN A 4 -1.78 -8.82 -2.08
CA GLN A 4 -0.35 -8.81 -1.71
C GLN A 4 0.58 -8.83 -2.94
N ARG A 5 0.16 -9.43 -4.05
CA ARG A 5 0.94 -9.45 -5.29
C ARG A 5 0.94 -8.08 -5.98
N TRP A 6 -0.21 -7.39 -5.98
CA TRP A 6 -0.33 -6.03 -6.53
C TRP A 6 0.51 -5.02 -5.76
N GLN A 7 0.42 -5.04 -4.42
CA GLN A 7 1.23 -4.17 -3.57
C GLN A 7 2.73 -4.43 -3.74
N ARG A 8 3.12 -5.69 -3.94
CA ARG A 8 4.53 -6.06 -4.18
C ARG A 8 5.01 -5.62 -5.58
N GLY A 9 4.15 -5.70 -6.60
CA GLY A 9 4.44 -5.21 -7.95
C GLY A 9 4.64 -3.68 -7.99
N GLU A 10 3.80 -2.91 -7.30
CA GLU A 10 4.00 -1.46 -7.16
C GLU A 10 5.34 -1.12 -6.49
N PHE A 11 5.72 -1.86 -5.45
CA PHE A 11 7.01 -1.65 -4.76
C PHE A 11 8.23 -1.99 -5.63
N GLU A 12 8.14 -3.00 -6.49
CA GLU A 12 9.23 -3.40 -7.37
C GLU A 12 9.41 -2.42 -8.54
N VAL A 13 8.32 -1.95 -9.14
CA VAL A 13 8.35 -0.88 -10.15
C VAL A 13 8.91 0.41 -9.53
N THR A 14 8.44 0.76 -8.32
CA THR A 14 8.94 1.96 -7.60
C THR A 14 10.43 1.82 -7.27
N ARG A 15 10.91 0.64 -6.91
CA ARG A 15 12.33 0.38 -6.61
C ARG A 15 13.22 0.46 -7.86
N ASN A 16 12.78 -0.07 -8.99
CA ASN A 16 13.51 0.05 -10.26
C ASN A 16 13.52 1.51 -10.74
N TYR A 17 12.39 2.22 -10.63
CA TYR A 17 12.30 3.65 -10.96
C TYR A 17 13.14 4.53 -10.03
N MET A 18 13.25 4.15 -8.75
CA MET A 18 14.06 4.85 -7.74
C MET A 18 15.55 4.58 -7.89
N ALA A 19 15.95 3.41 -8.39
CA ALA A 19 17.33 3.09 -8.74
C ALA A 19 17.80 3.83 -10.01
N GLU A 20 16.88 4.16 -10.91
CA GLU A 20 17.16 4.86 -12.18
C GLU A 20 17.06 6.40 -12.07
N ASN A 21 16.25 6.92 -11.14
CA ASN A 21 16.08 8.36 -10.90
C ASN A 21 16.31 8.72 -9.42
N GLY A 22 17.50 8.43 -8.91
CA GLY A 22 17.94 8.64 -7.52
C GLY A 22 18.08 10.12 -7.12
N ASP A 23 16.98 10.86 -7.13
CA ASP A 23 16.91 12.20 -6.54
C ASP A 23 15.76 12.25 -5.53
N ILE A 24 16.12 12.20 -4.25
CA ILE A 24 15.22 12.24 -3.09
C ILE A 24 14.39 13.55 -3.12
N GLY A 25 14.84 14.58 -3.85
CA GLY A 25 14.07 15.80 -4.11
C GLY A 25 12.82 15.59 -4.97
N LYS A 26 12.84 14.64 -5.93
CA LYS A 26 11.68 14.30 -6.78
C LYS A 26 10.71 13.29 -6.14
N PHE A 27 11.13 12.66 -5.04
CA PHE A 27 10.25 11.82 -4.21
C PHE A 27 9.13 12.61 -3.53
N PHE A 28 9.38 13.88 -3.19
CA PHE A 28 8.37 14.77 -2.61
C PHE A 28 7.54 15.54 -3.65
N SER A 29 8.05 15.71 -4.89
CA SER A 29 7.33 16.44 -5.94
C SER A 29 6.24 15.61 -6.62
N ASN A 30 6.40 14.28 -6.67
CA ASN A 30 5.36 13.39 -7.16
C ASN A 30 4.25 13.22 -6.11
N PHE A 31 3.07 13.75 -6.41
CA PHE A 31 1.88 13.66 -5.56
C PHE A 31 1.54 12.23 -5.14
N LEU A 32 1.74 11.27 -6.04
CA LEU A 32 1.48 9.85 -5.81
C LEU A 32 2.44 9.27 -4.77
N VAL A 33 3.74 9.58 -4.88
CA VAL A 33 4.78 9.13 -3.95
C VAL A 33 4.63 9.78 -2.58
N ARG A 34 4.32 11.08 -2.52
CA ARG A 34 4.01 11.78 -1.27
C ARG A 34 2.82 11.16 -0.55
N ARG A 35 1.75 10.81 -1.27
CA ARG A 35 0.54 10.18 -0.70
C ARG A 35 0.84 8.79 -0.16
N VAL A 36 1.62 7.98 -0.87
CA VAL A 36 2.04 6.64 -0.43
C VAL A 36 2.96 6.71 0.78
N MET A 37 3.93 7.64 0.79
CA MET A 37 4.83 7.85 1.92
C MET A 37 4.07 8.36 3.15
N ILE A 38 3.16 9.32 2.99
CA ILE A 38 2.27 9.77 4.08
C ILE A 38 1.49 8.58 4.65
N ASP A 39 0.85 7.75 3.80
CA ASP A 39 0.12 6.56 4.28
C ASP A 39 1.05 5.59 5.00
N HIS A 40 2.25 5.32 4.46
CA HIS A 40 3.23 4.41 5.09
C HIS A 40 3.82 4.93 6.40
N THR A 41 4.21 6.20 6.44
CA THR A 41 4.80 6.85 7.61
C THR A 41 3.76 7.10 8.70
N PHE A 42 2.46 7.23 8.40
CA PHE A 42 1.44 7.37 9.45
C PHE A 42 1.02 6.03 10.09
N ILE A 43 1.23 4.89 9.42
CA ILE A 43 0.99 3.58 10.04
C ILE A 43 2.08 3.28 11.09
N PHE A 44 3.31 3.72 10.85
CA PHE A 44 4.46 3.39 11.71
C PHE A 44 4.31 3.92 13.16
N PRO A 45 3.92 5.19 13.41
CA PRO A 45 3.58 5.70 14.73
C PRO A 45 2.42 4.95 15.39
N LYS A 46 1.37 4.60 14.62
CA LYS A 46 0.25 3.81 15.16
C LYS A 46 0.71 2.44 15.65
N MET A 47 1.65 1.81 14.93
CA MET A 47 2.23 0.53 15.35
C MET A 47 3.05 0.68 16.64
N ILE A 48 3.93 1.69 16.71
CA ILE A 48 4.70 1.99 17.93
C ILE A 48 3.76 2.17 19.12
N TRP A 49 2.65 2.90 18.93
CA TRP A 49 1.67 3.14 19.98
C TRP A 49 0.99 1.85 20.48
N ILE A 50 0.64 0.92 19.59
CA ILE A 50 0.05 -0.37 19.96
C ILE A 50 1.05 -1.19 20.80
N PHE A 51 2.32 -1.26 20.37
CA PHE A 51 3.35 -1.96 21.14
C PHE A 51 3.63 -1.29 22.49
N ALA A 52 3.70 0.04 22.53
CA ALA A 52 3.86 0.80 23.78
C ALA A 52 2.72 0.51 24.76
N SER A 53 1.49 0.37 24.26
CA SER A 53 0.32 0.04 25.08
C SER A 53 0.43 -1.33 25.73
N ILE A 54 0.92 -2.33 24.99
CA ILE A 54 1.17 -3.69 25.52
C ILE A 54 2.23 -3.64 26.62
N VAL A 55 3.33 -2.91 26.38
CA VAL A 55 4.41 -2.75 27.37
C VAL A 55 3.93 -2.02 28.62
N LEU A 56 3.11 -0.97 28.48
CA LEU A 56 2.54 -0.22 29.60
C LEU A 56 1.62 -1.08 30.49
N LEU A 57 0.89 -2.05 29.90
CA LEU A 57 0.12 -3.01 30.68
C LEU A 57 1.02 -3.90 31.55
N PHE A 58 2.19 -4.32 31.05
CA PHE A 58 3.19 -5.05 31.84
C PHE A 58 3.82 -4.21 32.94
N PHE A 59 3.98 -2.89 32.72
CA PHE A 59 4.36 -1.93 33.77
C PHE A 59 3.26 -1.64 34.80
N ARG A 60 2.16 -2.42 34.79
CA ARG A 60 1.05 -2.33 35.76
C ARG A 60 0.33 -0.98 35.71
N TYR A 61 0.40 -0.29 34.57
CA TYR A 61 -0.37 0.91 34.32
C TYR A 61 -1.86 0.56 34.27
N SER A 62 -2.72 1.46 34.77
CA SER A 62 -4.16 1.17 34.84
C SER A 62 -4.73 0.92 33.43
N PRO A 63 -5.25 -0.29 33.14
CA PRO A 63 -5.85 -0.60 31.83
C PRO A 63 -7.04 0.31 31.51
N VAL A 64 -7.69 0.84 32.55
CA VAL A 64 -8.82 1.77 32.44
C VAL A 64 -8.39 3.08 31.78
N ILE A 65 -7.22 3.62 32.14
CA ILE A 65 -6.71 4.88 31.59
C ILE A 65 -6.31 4.70 30.12
N LEU A 66 -5.64 3.57 29.81
CA LEU A 66 -5.30 3.21 28.43
C LEU A 66 -6.57 3.06 27.59
N GLY A 67 -7.56 2.31 28.07
CA GLY A 67 -8.84 2.11 27.38
C GLY A 67 -9.58 3.43 27.14
N LEU A 68 -9.64 4.31 28.15
CA LEU A 68 -10.24 5.63 28.02
C LEU A 68 -9.55 6.48 26.93
N SER A 69 -8.22 6.45 26.87
CA SER A 69 -7.47 7.17 25.82
C SER A 69 -7.84 6.68 24.42
N TYR A 70 -8.00 5.38 24.24
CA TYR A 70 -8.41 4.78 22.96
C TYR A 70 -9.85 5.17 22.58
N VAL A 71 -10.75 5.25 23.56
CA VAL A 71 -12.13 5.71 23.34
C VAL A 71 -12.15 7.18 22.91
N ILE A 72 -11.37 8.04 23.56
CA ILE A 72 -11.26 9.46 23.20
C ILE A 72 -10.70 9.63 21.79
N ILE A 73 -9.61 8.91 21.46
CA ILE A 73 -9.03 8.93 20.11
C ILE A 73 -10.04 8.44 19.09
N TYR A 74 -10.76 7.35 19.36
CA TYR A 74 -11.81 6.84 18.48
C TYR A 74 -12.91 7.89 18.24
N GLY A 75 -13.38 8.56 19.30
CA GLY A 75 -14.33 9.67 19.19
C GLY A 75 -13.83 10.80 18.30
N LEU A 76 -12.55 11.17 18.42
CA LEU A 76 -11.93 12.17 17.55
C LEU A 76 -11.90 11.73 16.09
N TYR A 77 -11.64 10.45 15.80
CA TYR A 77 -11.70 9.91 14.44
C TYR A 77 -13.12 9.91 13.86
N VAL A 78 -14.13 9.60 14.68
CA VAL A 78 -15.54 9.73 14.30
C VAL A 78 -15.86 11.18 13.97
N LEU A 79 -15.38 12.14 14.75
CA LEU A 79 -15.55 13.57 14.48
C LEU A 79 -14.90 13.98 13.15
N VAL A 80 -13.67 13.54 12.87
CA VAL A 80 -13.01 13.79 11.58
C VAL A 80 -13.80 13.16 10.42
N SER A 81 -14.32 11.95 10.60
CA SER A 81 -15.15 11.30 9.58
C SER A 81 -16.47 12.05 9.36
N ALA A 82 -17.09 12.58 10.41
CA ALA A 82 -18.29 13.40 10.34
C ALA A 82 -18.02 14.74 9.62
N LEU A 83 -16.90 15.40 9.91
CA LEU A 83 -16.47 16.61 9.18
C LEU A 83 -16.22 16.30 7.70
N ASN A 84 -15.56 15.19 7.39
CA ASN A 84 -15.33 14.78 6.00
C ASN A 84 -16.66 14.48 5.28
N TYR A 85 -17.59 13.80 5.95
CA TYR A 85 -18.94 13.57 5.43
C TYR A 85 -19.67 14.90 5.16
N TYR A 86 -19.55 15.89 6.05
CA TYR A 86 -20.10 17.22 5.83
C TYR A 86 -19.47 17.94 4.63
N CYS A 87 -18.14 17.86 4.48
CA CYS A 87 -17.44 18.40 3.31
C CYS A 87 -17.92 17.78 2.00
N VAL A 88 -18.12 16.45 1.98
CA VAL A 88 -18.65 15.74 0.80
C VAL A 88 -20.09 16.18 0.51
N GLN A 89 -20.94 16.35 1.54
CA GLN A 89 -22.30 16.86 1.37
C GLN A 89 -22.33 18.30 0.81
N LEU A 90 -21.36 19.14 1.18
CA LEU A 90 -21.21 20.49 0.63
C LEU A 90 -20.74 20.45 -0.84
N LEU A 91 -19.81 19.56 -1.18
CA LEU A 91 -19.31 19.36 -2.54
C LEU A 91 -20.39 18.78 -3.47
N LEU A 92 -21.19 17.82 -3.00
CA LEU A 92 -22.28 17.19 -3.75
C LEU A 92 -23.54 18.06 -3.83
N ARG A 93 -23.50 19.31 -3.35
CA ARG A 93 -24.63 20.23 -3.41
C ARG A 93 -25.13 20.46 -4.84
N GLU A 94 -24.25 20.38 -5.84
CA GLU A 94 -24.58 20.52 -7.27
C GLU A 94 -25.25 19.26 -7.87
N PHE A 95 -25.18 18.10 -7.20
CA PHE A 95 -25.69 16.82 -7.68
C PHE A 95 -26.70 16.21 -6.69
N PRO A 96 -27.99 16.58 -6.77
CA PRO A 96 -29.00 16.20 -5.76
C PRO A 96 -29.27 14.70 -5.68
N THR A 97 -29.16 13.97 -6.80
CA THR A 97 -29.36 12.52 -6.87
C THR A 97 -28.31 11.77 -6.05
N GLU A 98 -27.03 12.14 -6.19
CA GLU A 98 -25.92 11.50 -5.48
C GLU A 98 -25.89 11.86 -3.99
N LYS A 99 -26.33 13.09 -3.67
CA LYS A 99 -26.45 13.57 -2.30
C LYS A 99 -27.44 12.71 -1.48
N HIS A 100 -28.58 12.35 -2.08
CA HIS A 100 -29.61 11.54 -1.40
C HIS A 100 -29.14 10.10 -1.14
N PHE A 101 -28.39 9.52 -2.08
CA PHE A 101 -27.73 8.24 -1.87
C PHE A 101 -26.71 8.33 -0.73
N TYR A 102 -25.80 9.31 -0.77
CA TYR A 102 -24.77 9.49 0.25
C TYR A 102 -25.37 9.77 1.64
N SER A 103 -26.53 10.44 1.73
CA SER A 103 -27.19 10.69 3.02
C SER A 103 -27.78 9.46 3.68
N THR A 104 -28.16 8.46 2.89
CA THR A 104 -28.66 7.17 3.40
C THR A 104 -27.54 6.37 4.09
N VAL A 105 -26.29 6.60 3.70
CA VAL A 105 -25.12 5.83 4.11
C VAL A 105 -24.34 6.52 5.26
N TRP A 106 -25.02 7.35 6.06
CA TRP A 106 -24.44 8.08 7.20
C TRP A 106 -23.77 7.18 8.26
N TRP A 107 -24.25 5.93 8.40
CA TRP A 107 -23.63 4.91 9.28
C TRP A 107 -22.14 4.67 8.97
N THR A 108 -21.69 5.03 7.76
CA THR A 108 -20.28 4.99 7.35
C THR A 108 -19.38 5.82 8.27
N ILE A 109 -19.89 6.89 8.88
CA ILE A 109 -19.12 7.75 9.78
C ILE A 109 -18.56 6.96 10.98
N PHE A 110 -19.31 5.98 11.48
CA PHE A 110 -18.90 5.14 12.61
C PHE A 110 -18.12 3.90 12.17
N THR A 111 -18.50 3.30 11.04
CA THR A 111 -17.87 2.06 10.56
C THR A 111 -16.54 2.32 9.86
N MET A 112 -16.33 3.48 9.24
CA MET A 112 -15.10 3.82 8.51
C MET A 112 -13.85 3.90 9.41
N PRO A 113 -13.90 4.53 10.61
CA PRO A 113 -12.79 4.46 11.56
C PRO A 113 -12.48 3.03 12.00
N LEU A 114 -13.52 2.22 12.26
CA LEU A 114 -13.36 0.82 12.69
C LEU A 114 -12.77 -0.05 11.58
N TYR A 115 -13.20 0.15 10.34
CA TYR A 115 -12.65 -0.52 9.17
C TYR A 115 -11.17 -0.17 8.98
N ASN A 116 -10.79 1.10 9.09
CA ASN A 116 -9.39 1.53 9.02
C ASN A 116 -8.53 0.89 10.11
N PHE A 117 -9.07 0.67 11.30
CA PHE A 117 -8.38 -0.06 12.36
C PHE A 117 -8.06 -1.50 11.94
N TRP A 118 -9.05 -2.24 11.43
CA TRP A 118 -8.84 -3.61 10.95
C TRP A 118 -7.89 -3.71 9.75
N VAL A 119 -8.01 -2.79 8.79
CA VAL A 119 -7.09 -2.71 7.64
C VAL A 119 -5.66 -2.49 8.12
N SER A 120 -5.46 -1.72 9.18
CA SER A 120 -4.14 -1.47 9.75
C SER A 120 -3.47 -2.75 10.27
N TRP A 121 -4.23 -3.67 10.88
CA TRP A 121 -3.74 -5.00 11.30
C TRP A 121 -3.39 -5.91 10.12
N ILE A 122 -4.22 -5.93 9.09
CA ILE A 122 -3.93 -6.71 7.87
C ILE A 122 -2.67 -6.17 7.19
N ARG A 123 -2.52 -4.84 7.15
CA ARG A 123 -1.37 -4.16 6.58
C ARG A 123 -0.09 -4.44 7.38
N LEU A 124 -0.18 -4.49 8.72
CA LEU A 124 0.92 -4.90 9.60
C LEU A 124 1.43 -6.30 9.23
N ILE A 125 0.53 -7.29 9.14
CA ILE A 125 0.89 -8.66 8.75
C ILE A 125 1.52 -8.69 7.35
N GLY A 126 1.00 -7.87 6.42
CA GLY A 126 1.58 -7.70 5.09
C GLY A 126 3.00 -7.16 5.10
N ILE A 127 3.28 -6.14 5.93
CA ILE A 127 4.59 -5.52 6.09
C ILE A 127 5.60 -6.50 6.71
N ILE A 128 5.20 -7.21 7.77
CA ILE A 128 6.06 -8.23 8.42
C ILE A 128 6.40 -9.34 7.41
N ASN A 129 5.40 -9.90 6.73
CA ASN A 129 5.62 -10.93 5.72
C ASN A 129 6.45 -10.47 4.53
N ALA A 130 6.41 -9.17 4.19
CA ALA A 130 7.24 -8.59 3.16
C ALA A 130 8.70 -8.43 3.60
N MET A 131 8.97 -8.18 4.89
CA MET A 131 10.33 -8.06 5.43
C MET A 131 11.01 -9.40 5.70
N THR A 132 10.26 -10.41 6.16
CA THR A 132 10.84 -11.70 6.60
C THR A 132 10.96 -12.73 5.46
N GLY A 133 10.18 -12.59 4.39
CA GLY A 133 10.23 -13.53 3.25
C GLY A 133 11.37 -13.22 2.29
N PRO A 134 12.26 -14.18 1.94
CA PRO A 134 13.21 -13.98 0.85
C PRO A 134 12.41 -13.74 -0.44
N GLY A 135 12.56 -12.54 -1.01
CA GLY A 135 11.96 -12.15 -2.29
C GLY A 135 12.60 -12.92 -3.45
N LYS A 136 12.34 -14.22 -3.56
CA LYS A 136 12.62 -15.00 -4.77
C LYS A 136 11.51 -14.72 -5.77
N TRP A 137 11.56 -13.55 -6.38
CA TRP A 137 10.97 -13.39 -7.70
C TRP A 137 11.84 -14.21 -8.65
N ASN A 138 11.25 -15.15 -9.38
CA ASN A 138 11.91 -15.77 -10.54
C ASN A 138 11.98 -14.79 -11.74
N ALA A 139 12.01 -13.48 -11.50
CA ALA A 139 12.23 -12.48 -12.54
C ALA A 139 13.72 -12.22 -12.58
N LEU A 140 14.32 -12.57 -13.71
CA LEU A 140 15.67 -12.17 -14.01
C LEU A 140 15.65 -10.64 -14.20
N PRO A 141 16.62 -9.89 -13.67
CA PRO A 141 16.70 -8.46 -13.94
C PRO A 141 16.66 -8.21 -15.46
N PHE A 142 16.00 -7.13 -15.89
CA PHE A 142 15.71 -6.81 -17.30
C PHE A 142 16.89 -7.02 -18.26
N PHE A 143 18.11 -6.67 -17.81
CA PHE A 143 19.33 -6.87 -18.59
C PHE A 143 19.68 -8.36 -18.84
N LYS A 144 19.41 -9.23 -17.86
CA LYS A 144 19.56 -10.69 -18.02
C LYS A 144 18.49 -11.27 -18.94
N GLU A 145 17.27 -10.73 -18.92
CA GLU A 145 16.20 -11.14 -19.85
C GLU A 145 16.53 -10.73 -21.28
N LEU A 146 16.96 -9.49 -21.52
CA LEU A 146 17.40 -9.04 -22.85
C LEU A 146 18.57 -9.85 -23.40
N LYS A 147 19.53 -10.20 -22.53
CA LYS A 147 20.67 -11.03 -22.92
C LYS A 147 20.26 -12.48 -23.21
N LEU A 148 19.24 -13.00 -22.51
CA LEU A 148 18.65 -14.31 -22.81
C LEU A 148 17.89 -14.27 -24.15
N ALA A 149 17.05 -13.25 -24.37
CA ALA A 149 16.30 -13.06 -25.60
C ALA A 149 17.22 -12.95 -26.83
N GLY A 150 18.27 -12.13 -26.74
CA GLY A 150 19.26 -12.02 -27.82
C GLY A 150 20.01 -13.34 -28.09
N ARG A 151 20.24 -14.16 -27.07
CA ARG A 151 20.86 -15.48 -27.22
C ARG A 151 19.92 -16.49 -27.89
N ILE A 152 18.63 -16.45 -27.55
CA ILE A 152 17.60 -17.29 -28.17
C ILE A 152 17.43 -16.91 -29.65
N ILE A 153 17.28 -15.62 -29.96
CA ILE A 153 17.15 -15.14 -31.34
C ILE A 153 18.37 -15.53 -32.19
N LYS A 154 19.59 -15.40 -31.63
CA LYS A 154 20.81 -15.80 -32.33
C LYS A 154 20.91 -17.32 -32.51
N GLY A 155 20.37 -18.10 -31.56
CA GLY A 155 20.26 -19.56 -31.64
C GLY A 155 19.28 -20.01 -32.73
N ASP A 156 18.07 -19.43 -32.74
CA ASP A 156 17.04 -19.70 -33.75
C ASP A 156 17.49 -19.29 -35.15
N TRP A 157 18.18 -18.16 -35.28
CA TRP A 157 18.78 -17.72 -36.55
C TRP A 157 19.82 -18.72 -37.08
N HIS A 158 20.61 -19.30 -36.18
CA HIS A 158 21.61 -20.30 -36.56
C HIS A 158 20.96 -21.64 -36.94
N GLN A 159 19.87 -22.03 -36.26
CA GLN A 159 19.10 -23.23 -36.58
C GLN A 159 18.39 -23.11 -37.95
N LEU A 160 17.77 -21.96 -38.25
CA LEU A 160 17.12 -21.70 -39.53
C LEU A 160 18.11 -21.72 -40.71
N ARG A 161 19.29 -21.10 -40.54
CA ARG A 161 20.35 -21.11 -41.56
C ARG A 161 20.95 -22.51 -41.81
N HIS A 162 20.83 -23.44 -40.86
CA HIS A 162 21.22 -24.84 -41.05
C HIS A 162 20.11 -25.69 -41.68
N HIS A 163 18.85 -25.30 -41.54
CA HIS A 163 17.72 -25.93 -42.22
C HIS A 163 17.70 -25.61 -43.72
N GLU A 164 17.96 -24.35 -44.12
CA GLU A 164 18.06 -23.94 -45.54
C GLU A 164 19.22 -24.60 -46.30
N ARG A 165 20.25 -25.11 -45.62
CA ARG A 165 21.38 -25.82 -46.25
C ARG A 165 21.18 -27.33 -46.41
N LYS A 166 20.05 -27.88 -45.95
CA LYS A 166 19.73 -29.31 -46.02
C LYS A 166 18.61 -29.66 -47.01
N GLU A 167 18.07 -28.69 -47.73
CA GLU A 167 17.16 -28.92 -48.86
C GLU A 167 17.94 -28.78 -50.18
N PRO A 168 18.36 -29.89 -50.81
CA PRO A 168 18.79 -29.91 -52.21
C PRO A 168 17.61 -29.84 -53.18
#